data_AF-A0A511V0B7-F1
#
_entry.id   AF-A0A511V0B7-F1
#
_cell.length_a   1.000
_cell.length_b   1.000
_cell.length_c   1.000
_cell.angle_alpha   90.00
_cell.angle_beta   90.00
_cell.angle_gamma   90.00
#
_symmetry.space_group_name_H-M   'P 1'
#
loop_
_entity.id
_entity.type
_entity.pdbx_description
1 polymer ?
#
loop_
_entity_poly.entity_id
_entity_poly.type
_entity_poly.pdbx_seq_one_letter_code
_entity_poly.pdbx_strand_id
1 'polypeptide(L)'
;MDPQNVLNSWLFIEMIQPAELPKSNIIPGYLFSDGKQRQQINKMNFLQEFIKTAKPKNPRTYTTQYTYYMNCYKLSDLIDTFRSFFKHDDEVINKPKQRCYSFSFQVNDTNEYIEDSLFIPHVHTVIYDMFHTDKINYSHFIDRYNDARYQLEEDAKTLFSNGVTSEAVQKLSKNFYRYFDEPTHDHLHFFEMHIVRKNADKKKPSFNSFYIEDLQTIKRKGMNETLHQFIKGKDLQVDIEQDHQAIESLLSPKNLPDGRWPSRIDHRLSLMQQVAVNQIIHGDGPVYSVNGPPGTGKTPSH
;
A
#
# COMPACT_ATOMS: atom_id res chain seq x y z
N MET A 1 7.77 26.48 4.42
CA MET A 1 7.00 25.34 4.99
C MET A 1 7.92 24.63 5.99
N ASP A 2 7.44 24.24 7.17
CA ASP A 2 8.25 23.49 8.16
C ASP A 2 8.42 22.04 7.69
N PRO A 3 9.66 21.55 7.46
CA PRO A 3 9.90 20.19 6.98
C PRO A 3 9.34 19.10 7.89
N GLN A 4 9.27 19.37 9.20
CA GLN A 4 8.73 18.40 10.16
C GLN A 4 7.23 18.21 9.97
N ASN A 5 6.51 19.29 9.63
CA ASN A 5 5.08 19.22 9.31
C ASN A 5 4.82 18.46 8.01
N VAL A 6 5.65 18.66 6.98
CA VAL A 6 5.54 17.91 5.72
C VAL A 6 5.76 16.42 5.94
N LEU A 7 6.80 16.05 6.68
CA LEU A 7 7.10 14.66 7.01
C LEU A 7 5.95 14.01 7.81
N ASN A 8 5.39 14.72 8.78
CA ASN A 8 4.23 14.25 9.53
C ASN A 8 3.00 14.06 8.64
N SER A 9 2.75 14.97 7.70
CA SER A 9 1.66 14.86 6.72
C SER A 9 1.85 13.68 5.78
N TRP A 10 3.05 13.46 5.24
CA TRP A 10 3.35 12.30 4.39
C TRP A 10 3.18 11.00 5.15
N LEU A 11 3.73 10.90 6.36
CA LEU A 11 3.54 9.72 7.21
C LEU A 11 2.06 9.45 7.46
N PHE A 12 1.27 10.48 7.75
CA PHE A 12 -0.16 10.33 7.96
C PHE A 12 -0.88 9.84 6.69
N ILE A 13 -0.64 10.47 5.53
CA ILE A 13 -1.25 10.09 4.25
C ILE A 13 -0.91 8.65 3.87
N GLU A 14 0.33 8.22 4.10
CA GLU A 14 0.79 6.85 3.86
C GLU A 14 0.15 5.86 4.83
N MET A 15 -0.03 6.24 6.10
CA MET A 15 -0.70 5.41 7.10
C MET A 15 -2.17 5.15 6.76
N ILE A 16 -2.89 6.19 6.36
CA ILE A 16 -4.32 6.13 6.09
C ILE A 16 -4.68 5.60 4.70
N GLN A 17 -3.70 5.09 3.94
CA GLN A 17 -4.01 4.38 2.71
C GLN A 17 -4.93 3.19 3.04
N PRO A 18 -6.09 3.06 2.36
CA PRO A 18 -6.94 1.90 2.54
C PRO A 18 -6.24 0.67 1.96
N ALA A 19 -6.57 -0.52 2.47
CA ALA A 19 -6.11 -1.75 1.85
C ALA A 19 -7.10 -2.20 0.77
N GLU A 20 -6.60 -2.36 -0.46
CA GLU A 20 -7.40 -2.82 -1.59
C GLU A 20 -7.54 -4.35 -1.61
N LEU A 21 -8.72 -4.82 -2.04
CA LEU A 21 -8.88 -6.21 -2.42
C LEU A 21 -7.94 -6.53 -3.60
N PRO A 22 -7.17 -7.63 -3.54
CA PRO A 22 -6.27 -7.95 -4.64
C PRO A 22 -7.03 -8.26 -5.93
N LYS A 23 -6.34 -8.15 -7.07
CA LYS A 23 -6.89 -8.56 -8.36
C LYS A 23 -7.06 -10.08 -8.38
N SER A 24 -8.26 -10.54 -8.71
CA SER A 24 -8.58 -11.96 -8.75
C SER A 24 -8.00 -12.63 -10.00
N ASN A 25 -7.14 -13.63 -9.82
CA ASN A 25 -6.64 -14.47 -10.89
C ASN A 25 -7.29 -15.86 -10.86
N ILE A 26 -7.07 -16.64 -11.92
CA ILE A 26 -7.41 -18.07 -11.94
C ILE A 26 -6.20 -18.85 -11.43
N ILE A 27 -6.40 -19.68 -10.41
CA ILE A 27 -5.40 -20.63 -9.95
C ILE A 27 -5.43 -21.86 -10.89
N PRO A 28 -4.31 -22.21 -11.55
CA PRO A 28 -4.28 -23.32 -12.48
C PRO A 28 -4.61 -24.66 -11.83
N GLY A 29 -5.41 -25.47 -12.53
CA GLY A 29 -5.90 -26.75 -12.00
C GLY A 29 -4.82 -27.80 -11.73
N TYR A 30 -3.69 -27.74 -12.45
CA TYR A 30 -2.57 -28.66 -12.26
C TYR A 30 -1.90 -28.55 -10.87
N LEU A 31 -2.18 -27.49 -10.11
CA LEU A 31 -1.70 -27.31 -8.75
C LEU A 31 -2.53 -28.10 -7.71
N PHE A 32 -3.69 -28.62 -8.10
CA PHE A 32 -4.62 -29.34 -7.23
C PHE A 32 -4.72 -30.83 -7.57
N SER A 33 -5.07 -31.63 -6.56
CA SER A 33 -5.23 -33.08 -6.72
C SER A 33 -6.36 -33.47 -7.67
N ASP A 34 -7.39 -32.63 -7.80
CA ASP A 34 -8.55 -32.87 -8.66
C ASP A 34 -8.41 -32.28 -10.08
N GLY A 35 -7.29 -31.62 -10.37
CA GLY A 35 -7.02 -31.02 -11.68
C GLY A 35 -7.90 -29.81 -12.03
N LYS A 36 -8.76 -29.33 -11.12
CA LYS A 36 -9.74 -28.26 -11.42
C LYS A 36 -9.16 -26.88 -11.18
N GLN A 37 -9.35 -25.99 -12.16
CA GLN A 37 -9.08 -24.56 -11.99
C GLN A 37 -10.02 -23.95 -10.95
N ARG A 38 -9.54 -22.91 -10.26
CA ARG A 38 -10.30 -22.23 -9.21
C ARG A 38 -10.09 -20.73 -9.32
N GLN A 39 -11.13 -19.95 -9.03
CA GLN A 39 -10.96 -18.52 -8.85
C GLN A 39 -10.17 -18.27 -7.56
N GLN A 40 -9.15 -17.42 -7.61
CA GLN A 40 -8.30 -17.12 -6.46
C GLN A 40 -9.08 -16.37 -5.38
N ILE A 41 -9.86 -15.36 -5.77
CA ILE A 41 -10.71 -14.57 -4.87
C ILE A 41 -12.18 -14.83 -5.19
N ASN A 42 -12.95 -15.16 -4.16
CA ASN A 42 -14.37 -15.43 -4.27
C ASN A 42 -15.15 -14.58 -3.27
N LYS A 43 -16.36 -14.17 -3.66
CA LYS A 43 -17.32 -13.60 -2.71
C LYS A 43 -17.69 -14.68 -1.71
N MET A 44 -17.69 -14.32 -0.44
CA MET A 44 -17.94 -15.23 0.67
C MET A 44 -19.44 -15.36 0.96
N ASN A 45 -19.89 -16.59 1.25
CA ASN A 45 -21.19 -16.89 1.80
C ASN A 45 -21.00 -17.66 3.12
N PHE A 46 -21.40 -17.05 4.24
CA PHE A 46 -21.20 -17.58 5.58
C PHE A 46 -21.76 -18.99 5.81
N LEU A 47 -22.71 -19.47 5.01
CA LEU A 47 -23.31 -20.79 5.22
C LEU A 47 -22.47 -21.97 4.69
N GLN A 48 -21.48 -21.73 3.82
CA GLN A 48 -20.83 -22.82 3.06
C GLN A 48 -19.29 -22.74 2.97
N GLU A 49 -18.68 -21.58 3.23
CA GLU A 49 -17.31 -21.31 2.76
C GLU A 49 -16.19 -21.67 3.76
N PHE A 50 -16.47 -21.86 5.05
CA PHE A 50 -15.44 -22.21 6.05
C PHE A 50 -15.01 -23.69 6.04
N ILE A 51 -15.68 -24.54 5.24
CA ILE A 51 -15.43 -26.00 5.22
C ILE A 51 -14.65 -26.43 3.96
N LYS A 52 -14.18 -25.49 3.13
CA LYS A 52 -13.57 -25.82 1.83
C LYS A 52 -12.11 -26.20 1.96
N THR A 53 -11.76 -27.45 1.68
CA THR A 53 -10.37 -27.92 1.62
C THR A 53 -9.97 -28.32 0.20
N ALA A 54 -9.41 -27.38 -0.55
CA ALA A 54 -8.78 -27.71 -1.82
C ALA A 54 -7.45 -28.41 -1.54
N LYS A 55 -7.26 -29.66 -1.98
CA LYS A 55 -6.01 -30.39 -1.72
C LYS A 55 -4.97 -30.10 -2.80
N PRO A 56 -3.77 -29.57 -2.44
CA PRO A 56 -2.68 -29.40 -3.40
C PRO A 56 -2.29 -30.74 -4.02
N LYS A 57 -1.77 -30.72 -5.25
CA LYS A 57 -1.27 -31.92 -5.95
C LYS A 57 -0.09 -32.58 -5.21
N ASN A 58 0.74 -31.76 -4.54
CA ASN A 58 1.91 -32.19 -3.77
C ASN A 58 1.72 -31.86 -2.27
N PRO A 59 0.86 -32.58 -1.53
CA PRO A 59 0.50 -32.25 -0.16
C PRO A 59 1.62 -32.45 0.87
N ARG A 60 2.73 -33.12 0.49
CA ARG A 60 3.95 -33.20 1.32
C ARG A 60 4.72 -31.88 1.37
N THR A 61 4.63 -31.07 0.31
CA THR A 61 5.42 -29.84 0.14
C THR A 61 4.57 -28.59 0.27
N TYR A 62 3.29 -28.66 -0.12
CA TYR A 62 2.39 -27.52 -0.15
C TYR A 62 1.16 -27.75 0.71
N THR A 63 0.60 -26.67 1.24
CA THR A 63 -0.72 -26.63 1.88
C THR A 63 -1.53 -25.48 1.29
N THR A 64 -2.85 -25.52 1.49
CA THR A 64 -3.72 -24.38 1.21
C THR A 64 -3.87 -23.49 2.43
N GLN A 65 -3.95 -22.20 2.19
CA GLN A 65 -4.23 -21.19 3.19
C GLN A 65 -5.29 -20.24 2.63
N TYR A 66 -6.12 -19.67 3.48
CA TYR A 66 -7.16 -18.74 3.06
C TYR A 66 -7.01 -17.42 3.79
N THR A 67 -7.11 -16.30 3.07
CA THR A 67 -7.22 -14.96 3.64
C THR A 67 -8.66 -14.50 3.51
N TYR A 68 -9.34 -14.21 4.61
CA TYR A 68 -10.67 -13.63 4.62
C TYR A 68 -10.57 -12.12 4.66
N TYR A 69 -11.30 -11.45 3.78
CA TYR A 69 -11.43 -9.99 3.71
C TYR A 69 -12.84 -9.60 4.14
N MET A 70 -12.91 -8.86 5.24
CA MET A 70 -14.15 -8.53 5.93
C MET A 70 -14.57 -7.10 5.62
N ASN A 71 -15.89 -6.88 5.72
CA ASN A 71 -16.59 -5.64 5.40
C ASN A 71 -16.01 -4.85 4.21
N CYS A 72 -16.08 -5.44 3.02
CA CYS A 72 -15.52 -4.87 1.82
C CYS A 72 -16.41 -3.76 1.24
N TYR A 73 -15.85 -2.58 1.04
CA TYR A 73 -16.53 -1.36 0.55
C TYR A 73 -15.88 -0.87 -0.75
N LYS A 74 -16.51 0.09 -1.46
CA LYS A 74 -15.87 0.71 -2.63
C LYS A 74 -15.00 1.86 -2.17
N LEU A 75 -13.87 2.07 -2.84
CA LEU A 75 -13.00 3.22 -2.56
C LEU A 75 -13.75 4.56 -2.72
N SER A 76 -14.75 4.62 -3.61
CA SER A 76 -15.62 5.78 -3.76
C SER A 76 -16.34 6.15 -2.47
N ASP A 77 -16.77 5.16 -1.70
CA ASP A 77 -17.57 5.38 -0.50
C ASP A 77 -16.69 5.98 0.60
N LEU A 78 -15.44 5.50 0.73
CA LEU A 78 -14.44 6.08 1.61
C LEU A 78 -14.13 7.54 1.25
N ILE A 79 -13.95 7.83 -0.04
CA ILE A 79 -13.72 9.20 -0.52
C ILE A 79 -14.91 10.09 -0.16
N ASP A 80 -16.13 9.61 -0.38
CA ASP A 80 -17.35 10.34 -0.04
C ASP A 80 -17.41 10.61 1.47
N THR A 81 -17.07 9.64 2.34
CA THR A 81 -16.97 9.82 3.81
C THR A 81 -15.99 10.93 4.19
N PHE A 82 -14.77 10.93 3.65
CA PHE A 82 -13.77 11.96 3.93
C PHE A 82 -14.23 13.35 3.47
N ARG A 83 -14.83 13.43 2.29
CA ARG A 83 -15.32 14.69 1.74
C ARG A 83 -16.45 15.28 2.58
N SER A 84 -17.40 14.45 3.00
CA SER A 84 -18.48 14.88 3.89
C SER A 84 -17.96 15.42 5.21
N PHE A 85 -16.95 14.77 5.81
CA PHE A 85 -16.33 15.23 7.05
C PHE A 85 -15.61 16.57 6.89
N PHE A 86 -14.85 16.75 5.80
CA PHE A 86 -14.10 17.98 5.52
C PHE A 86 -14.90 19.08 4.81
N LYS A 87 -16.20 18.85 4.51
CA LYS A 87 -17.10 19.79 3.83
C LYS A 87 -16.60 20.24 2.45
N HIS A 88 -16.14 19.27 1.65
CA HIS A 88 -15.75 19.49 0.25
C HIS A 88 -16.87 19.06 -0.72
N ASP A 89 -17.37 20.00 -1.53
CA ASP A 89 -18.58 19.81 -2.37
C ASP A 89 -18.30 19.74 -3.89
N ASP A 90 -17.03 19.74 -4.32
CA ASP A 90 -16.66 19.68 -5.74
C ASP A 90 -17.10 18.36 -6.43
N GLU A 91 -17.55 18.44 -7.69
CA GLU A 91 -18.03 17.26 -8.43
C GLU A 91 -16.90 16.25 -8.73
N VAL A 92 -17.15 14.95 -8.44
CA VAL A 92 -16.20 13.87 -8.75
C VAL A 92 -16.54 13.25 -10.10
N ILE A 93 -15.81 13.66 -11.14
CA ILE A 93 -16.04 13.24 -12.54
C ILE A 93 -15.63 11.77 -12.77
N ASN A 94 -14.73 11.21 -11.95
CA ASN A 94 -14.24 9.83 -12.11
C ASN A 94 -14.13 9.11 -10.75
N LYS A 95 -15.21 8.46 -10.30
CA LYS A 95 -15.21 7.67 -9.07
C LYS A 95 -14.39 6.38 -9.25
N PRO A 96 -13.45 6.07 -8.34
CA PRO A 96 -12.68 4.83 -8.41
C PRO A 96 -13.60 3.61 -8.25
N LYS A 97 -13.25 2.53 -8.96
CA LYS A 97 -14.01 1.26 -8.97
C LYS A 97 -13.40 0.20 -8.07
N GLN A 98 -12.24 0.47 -7.50
CA GLN A 98 -11.53 -0.40 -6.58
C GLN A 98 -12.39 -0.71 -5.35
N ARG A 99 -12.18 -1.91 -4.81
CA ARG A 99 -12.77 -2.31 -3.54
C ARG A 99 -11.68 -2.41 -2.50
N CYS A 100 -12.02 -2.03 -1.29
CA CYS A 100 -11.17 -2.10 -0.11
C CYS A 100 -11.83 -3.01 0.93
N TYR A 101 -11.13 -3.30 2.02
CA TYR A 101 -11.64 -4.12 3.12
C TYR A 101 -11.31 -3.49 4.49
N SER A 102 -12.17 -3.73 5.48
CA SER A 102 -12.01 -3.15 6.82
C SER A 102 -11.02 -3.90 7.69
N PHE A 103 -10.98 -5.23 7.58
CA PHE A 103 -9.97 -6.05 8.21
C PHE A 103 -9.83 -7.38 7.47
N SER A 104 -8.72 -8.07 7.68
CA SER A 104 -8.49 -9.41 7.15
C SER A 104 -7.85 -10.32 8.18
N PHE A 105 -8.03 -11.62 8.00
CA PHE A 105 -7.40 -12.64 8.84
C PHE A 105 -7.17 -13.92 8.03
N GLN A 106 -6.25 -14.77 8.47
CA GLN A 106 -5.87 -15.98 7.74
C GLN A 106 -6.25 -17.26 8.50
N VAL A 107 -6.58 -18.30 7.75
CA VAL A 107 -6.77 -19.66 8.26
C VAL A 107 -5.97 -20.68 7.45
N ASN A 108 -5.58 -21.77 8.08
CA ASN A 108 -4.88 -22.88 7.43
C ASN A 108 -5.85 -23.83 6.69
N ASP A 109 -5.32 -24.96 6.19
CA ASP A 109 -6.10 -25.98 5.47
C ASP A 109 -7.06 -26.79 6.35
N THR A 110 -7.00 -26.61 7.67
CA THR A 110 -7.92 -27.20 8.65
C THR A 110 -8.92 -26.18 9.20
N ASN A 111 -8.98 -24.97 8.62
CA ASN A 111 -9.85 -23.86 9.05
C ASN A 111 -9.55 -23.37 10.48
N GLU A 112 -8.32 -23.55 10.93
CA GLU A 112 -7.81 -22.98 12.18
C GLU A 112 -7.22 -21.59 11.90
N TYR A 113 -7.50 -20.65 12.80
CA TYR A 113 -6.97 -19.29 12.73
C TYR A 113 -5.44 -19.30 12.81
N ILE A 114 -4.79 -18.55 11.91
CA ILE A 114 -3.36 -18.30 11.98
C ILE A 114 -3.15 -17.09 12.89
N GLU A 115 -2.66 -17.33 14.10
CA GLU A 115 -2.39 -16.27 15.07
C GLU A 115 -1.51 -15.15 14.51
N ASP A 116 -1.81 -13.91 14.92
CA ASP A 116 -1.17 -12.67 14.49
C ASP A 116 -1.33 -12.36 12.99
N SER A 117 -2.27 -13.02 12.31
CA SER A 117 -2.61 -12.72 10.91
C SER A 117 -3.69 -11.64 10.76
N LEU A 118 -4.31 -11.18 11.85
CA LEU A 118 -5.30 -10.12 11.81
C LEU A 118 -4.64 -8.82 11.35
N PHE A 119 -5.18 -8.24 10.28
CA PHE A 119 -4.73 -7.00 9.72
C PHE A 119 -5.88 -6.00 9.59
N ILE A 120 -5.62 -4.76 10.00
CA ILE A 120 -6.61 -3.68 10.01
C ILE A 120 -5.94 -2.43 9.43
N PRO A 121 -6.39 -1.90 8.28
CA PRO A 121 -5.83 -0.67 7.73
C PRO A 121 -6.08 0.51 8.69
N HIS A 122 -5.05 1.34 8.93
CA HIS A 122 -5.13 2.45 9.92
C HIS A 122 -6.26 3.46 9.63
N VAL A 123 -6.69 3.56 8.37
CA VAL A 123 -7.81 4.43 7.97
C VAL A 123 -9.06 4.18 8.80
N HIS A 124 -9.29 2.96 9.27
CA HIS A 124 -10.46 2.60 10.08
C HIS A 124 -10.46 3.21 11.48
N THR A 125 -9.29 3.59 12.01
CA THR A 125 -9.20 4.41 13.24
C THR A 125 -9.56 5.87 12.96
N VAL A 126 -9.20 6.38 11.78
CA VAL A 126 -9.56 7.74 11.37
C VAL A 126 -11.06 7.86 11.12
N ILE A 127 -11.66 6.88 10.44
CA ILE A 127 -13.11 6.83 10.23
C ILE A 127 -13.84 6.77 11.57
N TYR A 128 -13.33 5.97 12.52
CA TYR A 128 -13.87 5.94 13.88
C TYR A 128 -13.87 7.32 14.53
N ASP A 129 -12.74 8.03 14.52
CA ASP A 129 -12.66 9.41 15.03
C ASP A 129 -13.66 10.33 14.30
N MET A 130 -13.81 10.21 12.98
CA MET A 130 -14.72 11.05 12.19
C MET A 130 -16.19 10.88 12.56
N PHE A 131 -16.61 9.68 12.98
CA PHE A 131 -18.00 9.41 13.35
C PHE A 131 -18.28 9.58 14.85
N HIS A 132 -17.27 9.47 15.70
CA HIS A 132 -17.44 9.48 17.15
C HIS A 132 -16.90 10.73 17.83
N THR A 133 -16.18 11.59 17.11
CA THR A 133 -15.55 12.80 17.66
C THR A 133 -15.66 13.98 16.69
N ASP A 134 -15.52 15.21 17.19
CA ASP A 134 -15.58 16.41 16.35
C ASP A 134 -14.32 16.62 15.48
N LYS A 135 -13.21 15.92 15.79
CA LYS A 135 -11.90 16.11 15.14
C LYS A 135 -11.09 14.82 15.14
N ILE A 136 -10.40 14.56 14.04
CA ILE A 136 -9.43 13.47 13.95
C ILE A 136 -8.32 13.67 14.99
N ASN A 137 -8.08 12.66 15.83
CA ASN A 137 -7.06 12.73 16.87
C ASN A 137 -5.73 12.18 16.37
N TYR A 138 -4.87 13.09 15.94
CA TYR A 138 -3.52 12.78 15.46
C TYR A 138 -2.52 12.44 16.58
N SER A 139 -2.81 12.86 17.82
CA SER A 139 -1.91 12.58 18.95
C SER A 139 -1.99 11.09 19.33
N HIS A 140 -0.83 10.48 19.56
CA HIS A 140 -0.72 9.07 19.94
C HIS A 140 -1.49 8.11 19.00
N PHE A 141 -1.68 8.49 17.74
CA PHE A 141 -2.49 7.75 16.78
C PHE A 141 -2.06 6.27 16.67
N ILE A 142 -0.74 6.05 16.61
CA ILE A 142 -0.18 4.70 16.51
C ILE A 142 -0.38 3.89 17.78
N ASP A 143 -0.26 4.51 18.95
CA ASP A 143 -0.48 3.83 20.22
C ASP A 143 -1.95 3.39 20.33
N ARG A 144 -2.89 4.29 20.04
CA ARG A 144 -4.33 3.99 20.01
C ARG A 144 -4.66 2.87 19.02
N TYR A 145 -4.11 2.94 17.80
CA TYR A 145 -4.30 1.92 16.79
C TYR A 145 -3.76 0.56 17.25
N ASN A 146 -2.54 0.53 17.81
CA ASN A 146 -1.90 -0.70 18.28
C ASN A 146 -2.69 -1.34 19.43
N ASP A 147 -3.15 -0.54 20.39
CA ASP A 147 -3.96 -1.01 21.51
C ASP A 147 -5.29 -1.60 21.00
N ALA A 148 -5.99 -0.88 20.12
CA ALA A 148 -7.22 -1.33 19.48
C ALA A 148 -7.03 -2.64 18.68
N ARG A 149 -5.96 -2.71 17.87
CA ARG A 149 -5.61 -3.91 17.08
C ARG A 149 -5.31 -5.09 18.00
N TYR A 150 -4.56 -4.84 19.08
CA TYR A 150 -4.24 -5.86 20.07
C TYR A 150 -5.49 -6.42 20.74
N GLN A 151 -6.42 -5.57 21.17
CA GLN A 151 -7.68 -6.04 21.76
C GLN A 151 -8.50 -6.89 20.78
N LEU A 152 -8.60 -6.47 19.52
CA LEU A 152 -9.34 -7.23 18.51
C LEU A 152 -8.64 -8.56 18.14
N GLU A 153 -7.31 -8.61 18.19
CA GLU A 153 -6.52 -9.83 18.02
C GLU A 153 -6.79 -10.84 19.15
N GLU A 154 -6.82 -10.39 20.40
CA GLU A 154 -7.14 -11.26 21.55
C GLU A 154 -8.59 -11.77 21.49
N ASP A 155 -9.52 -10.92 21.05
CA ASP A 155 -10.90 -11.34 20.74
C ASP A 155 -10.91 -12.41 19.65
N ALA A 156 -10.14 -12.25 18.56
CA ALA A 156 -10.05 -13.23 17.48
C ALA A 156 -9.49 -14.58 17.96
N LYS A 157 -8.40 -14.57 18.72
CA LYS A 157 -7.81 -15.79 19.33
C LYS A 157 -8.82 -16.52 20.21
N THR A 158 -9.58 -15.78 21.01
CA THR A 158 -10.60 -16.34 21.89
C THR A 158 -11.78 -16.90 21.10
N LEU A 159 -12.32 -16.14 20.13
CA LEU A 159 -13.48 -16.53 19.34
C LEU A 159 -13.20 -17.69 18.37
N PHE A 160 -11.97 -17.78 17.86
CA PHE A 160 -11.54 -18.79 16.89
C PHE A 160 -10.79 -19.97 17.50
N SER A 161 -10.77 -20.11 18.82
CA SER A 161 -10.03 -21.16 19.53
C SER A 161 -10.40 -22.58 19.10
N ASN A 162 -11.63 -22.78 18.62
CA ASN A 162 -12.16 -24.06 18.13
C ASN A 162 -12.40 -24.04 16.61
N GLY A 163 -11.60 -23.25 15.88
CA GLY A 163 -11.74 -23.03 14.45
C GLY A 163 -12.64 -21.83 14.10
N VAL A 164 -12.55 -21.39 12.85
CA VAL A 164 -13.30 -20.22 12.38
C VAL A 164 -14.70 -20.62 11.93
N THR A 165 -15.71 -20.14 12.66
CA THR A 165 -17.13 -20.36 12.33
C THR A 165 -17.82 -19.07 11.94
N SER A 166 -18.96 -19.17 11.25
CA SER A 166 -19.77 -18.02 10.87
C SER A 166 -20.22 -17.19 12.07
N GLU A 167 -20.59 -17.85 13.17
CA GLU A 167 -20.99 -17.18 14.42
C GLU A 167 -19.80 -16.43 15.06
N ALA A 168 -18.63 -17.07 15.11
CA ALA A 168 -17.43 -16.44 15.65
C ALA A 168 -17.01 -15.22 14.81
N VAL A 169 -17.08 -15.31 13.48
CA VAL A 169 -16.75 -14.19 12.59
C VAL A 169 -17.76 -13.05 12.74
N GLN A 170 -19.06 -13.33 12.87
CA GLN A 170 -20.05 -12.29 13.14
C GLN A 170 -19.80 -11.60 14.49
N LYS A 171 -19.42 -12.35 15.54
CA LYS A 171 -19.03 -11.78 16.83
C LYS A 171 -17.80 -10.89 16.71
N LEU A 172 -16.77 -11.34 15.98
CA LEU A 172 -15.57 -10.53 15.74
C LEU A 172 -15.88 -9.26 14.94
N SER A 173 -16.68 -9.37 13.87
CA SER A 173 -17.17 -8.22 13.10
C SER A 173 -17.95 -7.23 13.97
N LYS A 174 -18.70 -7.70 14.98
CA LYS A 174 -19.35 -6.81 15.94
C LYS A 174 -18.36 -6.15 16.89
N ASN A 175 -17.34 -6.88 17.35
CA ASN A 175 -16.31 -6.35 18.23
C ASN A 175 -15.42 -5.31 17.53
N PHE A 176 -15.22 -5.42 16.21
CA PHE A 176 -14.52 -4.43 15.40
C PHE A 176 -15.04 -3.01 15.66
N TYR A 177 -16.37 -2.81 15.67
CA TYR A 177 -17.00 -1.50 15.88
C TYR A 177 -16.81 -0.91 17.29
N ARG A 178 -16.21 -1.65 18.23
CA ARG A 178 -15.82 -1.08 19.54
C ARG A 178 -14.63 -0.14 19.41
N TYR A 179 -13.78 -0.34 18.40
CA TYR A 179 -12.49 0.31 18.28
C TYR A 179 -12.24 0.97 16.91
N PHE A 180 -12.97 0.54 15.88
CA PHE A 180 -12.81 0.95 14.50
C PHE A 180 -14.15 1.22 13.86
N ASP A 181 -14.16 1.90 12.72
CA ASP A 181 -15.37 2.11 11.94
C ASP A 181 -15.08 2.04 10.43
N GLU A 182 -16.10 2.05 9.60
CA GLU A 182 -16.00 1.83 8.16
C GLU A 182 -16.94 2.75 7.38
N PRO A 183 -16.65 3.01 6.10
CA PRO A 183 -17.41 4.03 5.37
C PRO A 183 -18.84 3.59 5.05
N THR A 184 -19.09 2.28 4.91
CA THR A 184 -20.40 1.70 4.60
C THR A 184 -20.60 0.34 5.25
N HIS A 185 -21.85 0.03 5.60
CA HIS A 185 -22.27 -1.22 6.25
C HIS A 185 -22.88 -2.22 5.24
N ASP A 186 -22.24 -2.38 4.08
CA ASP A 186 -22.74 -3.24 2.99
C ASP A 186 -22.59 -4.76 3.29
N HIS A 187 -21.88 -5.11 4.37
CA HIS A 187 -21.62 -6.49 4.84
C HIS A 187 -21.19 -7.46 3.72
N LEU A 188 -20.39 -6.95 2.78
CA LEU A 188 -19.83 -7.75 1.70
C LEU A 188 -18.50 -8.34 2.14
N HIS A 189 -18.26 -9.62 1.88
CA HIS A 189 -17.03 -10.29 2.29
C HIS A 189 -16.45 -11.12 1.16
N PHE A 190 -15.15 -11.32 1.19
CA PHE A 190 -14.42 -12.14 0.23
C PHE A 190 -13.44 -13.05 0.94
N PHE A 191 -13.01 -14.09 0.25
CA PHE A 191 -11.84 -14.86 0.67
C PHE A 191 -10.94 -15.12 -0.52
N GLU A 192 -9.65 -15.25 -0.23
CA GLU A 192 -8.61 -15.57 -1.18
C GLU A 192 -7.96 -16.91 -0.82
N MET A 193 -7.77 -17.76 -1.83
CA MET A 193 -7.06 -19.01 -1.70
C MET A 193 -5.59 -18.83 -2.08
N HIS A 194 -4.70 -19.32 -1.21
CA HIS A 194 -3.27 -19.39 -1.42
C HIS A 194 -2.80 -20.84 -1.41
N ILE A 195 -1.83 -21.16 -2.28
CA ILE A 195 -1.05 -22.39 -2.17
C ILE A 195 0.32 -22.00 -1.64
N VAL A 196 0.61 -22.42 -0.42
CA VAL A 196 1.83 -22.04 0.29
C VAL A 196 2.72 -23.26 0.50
N ARG A 197 4.03 -23.07 0.43
CA ARG A 197 4.98 -24.13 0.76
C ARG A 197 4.98 -24.33 2.27
N LYS A 198 4.91 -25.58 2.72
CA LYS A 198 5.05 -25.93 4.14
C LYS A 198 6.41 -25.46 4.65
N ASN A 199 6.44 -24.92 5.86
CA ASN A 199 7.64 -24.38 6.51
C ASN A 199 8.30 -23.19 5.79
N ALA A 200 7.59 -22.49 4.88
CA ALA A 200 8.05 -21.19 4.45
C ALA A 200 7.96 -20.20 5.62
N ASP A 201 8.93 -19.29 5.74
CA ASP A 201 8.88 -18.24 6.75
C ASP A 201 7.55 -17.49 6.65
N LYS A 202 6.87 -17.34 7.80
CA LYS A 202 5.68 -16.51 7.89
C LYS A 202 6.07 -15.10 7.46
N LYS A 203 5.70 -14.71 6.24
CA LYS A 203 5.78 -13.31 5.84
C LYS A 203 4.82 -12.55 6.75
N LYS A 204 5.35 -11.64 7.57
CA LYS A 204 4.52 -10.70 8.32
C LYS A 204 3.60 -9.98 7.33
N PRO A 205 2.32 -9.75 7.68
CA PRO A 205 1.49 -8.87 6.87
C PRO A 205 2.22 -7.53 6.77
N SER A 206 2.60 -7.15 5.55
CA SER A 206 3.27 -5.87 5.32
C SER A 206 2.28 -4.76 5.60
N PHE A 207 2.75 -3.70 6.24
CA PHE A 207 2.00 -2.46 6.41
C PHE A 207 1.28 -2.03 5.13
N ASN A 208 0.23 -1.20 5.27
CA ASN A 208 -0.50 -0.58 4.15
C ASN A 208 0.42 0.06 3.09
N SER A 209 1.62 0.48 3.48
CA SER A 209 2.60 1.10 2.60
C SER A 209 4.02 0.67 2.95
N PHE A 210 4.81 0.45 1.89
CA PHE A 210 6.25 0.17 1.95
C PHE A 210 7.04 1.30 2.64
N TYR A 211 6.55 2.54 2.60
CA TYR A 211 7.28 3.72 3.07
C TYR A 211 7.11 3.99 4.58
N ILE A 212 6.15 3.37 5.27
CA ILE A 212 5.83 3.70 6.66
C ILE A 212 7.03 3.43 7.59
N GLU A 213 7.72 2.30 7.44
CA GLU A 213 8.87 1.95 8.28
C GLU A 213 10.03 2.94 8.10
N ASP A 214 10.27 3.38 6.86
CA ASP A 214 11.30 4.37 6.53
C ASP A 214 10.95 5.74 7.12
N LEU A 215 9.72 6.21 6.93
CA LEU A 215 9.25 7.49 7.47
C LEU A 215 9.26 7.51 9.00
N GLN A 216 8.90 6.40 9.67
CA GLN A 216 9.02 6.26 11.12
C GLN A 216 10.49 6.27 11.58
N THR A 217 11.38 5.63 10.82
CA THR A 217 12.81 5.63 11.12
C THR A 217 13.41 7.02 10.99
N ILE A 218 13.03 7.78 9.96
CA ILE A 218 13.41 9.19 9.78
C ILE A 218 12.91 10.02 10.96
N LYS A 219 11.67 9.82 11.41
CA LYS A 219 11.12 10.55 12.57
C LYS A 219 11.88 10.27 13.87
N ARG A 220 12.33 9.02 14.08
CA ARG A 220 13.10 8.63 15.27
C ARG A 220 14.56 9.10 15.21
N LYS A 221 15.21 9.01 14.05
CA LYS A 221 16.64 9.33 13.88
C LYS A 221 16.90 10.80 13.54
N GLY A 222 15.88 11.53 13.10
CA GLY A 222 16.00 12.87 12.52
C GLY A 222 16.15 12.83 11.00
N MET A 223 15.73 13.91 10.32
CA MET A 223 15.95 14.09 8.89
C MET A 223 17.43 14.33 8.60
N ASN A 224 17.93 13.70 7.53
CA ASN A 224 19.23 14.05 6.97
C ASN A 224 19.13 15.34 6.13
N GLU A 225 20.29 15.93 5.84
CA GLU A 225 20.35 17.20 5.11
C GLU A 225 19.76 17.09 3.69
N THR A 226 19.94 15.96 3.01
CA THR A 226 19.37 15.70 1.68
C THR A 226 17.84 15.77 1.67
N LEU A 227 17.17 15.10 2.62
CA LEU A 227 15.72 15.09 2.73
C LEU A 227 15.18 16.45 3.17
N HIS A 228 15.91 17.12 4.07
CA HIS A 228 15.58 18.48 4.48
C HIS A 228 15.62 19.47 3.29
N GLN A 229 16.64 19.38 2.43
CA GLN A 229 16.74 20.17 1.21
C GLN A 229 15.67 19.80 0.18
N PHE A 230 15.35 18.52 0.02
CA PHE A 230 14.27 18.06 -0.85
C PHE A 230 12.92 18.65 -0.45
N ILE A 231 12.59 18.64 0.85
CA ILE A 231 11.31 19.13 1.37
C ILE A 231 11.20 20.65 1.31
N LYS A 232 12.26 21.38 1.67
CA LYS A 232 12.24 22.85 1.58
C LYS A 232 12.17 23.35 0.14
N GLY A 233 12.64 22.52 -0.80
CA GLY A 233 12.98 22.98 -2.13
C GLY A 233 14.23 23.86 -2.09
N LYS A 234 14.87 23.97 -3.25
CA LYS A 234 15.90 24.98 -3.50
C LYS A 234 15.34 25.89 -4.59
N ASP A 235 15.61 27.20 -4.49
CA ASP A 235 15.31 28.10 -5.59
C ASP A 235 15.98 27.56 -6.87
N LEU A 236 15.24 27.55 -7.97
CA LEU A 236 15.76 27.19 -9.29
C LEU A 236 16.96 28.10 -9.56
N GLN A 237 18.18 27.56 -9.42
CA GLN A 237 19.38 28.36 -9.64
C GLN A 237 19.53 28.75 -11.11
N VAL A 238 19.03 27.93 -12.04
CA VAL A 238 19.09 28.18 -13.49
C VAL A 238 17.92 27.46 -14.17
N ASP A 239 17.14 28.19 -14.99
CA ASP A 239 16.24 27.58 -15.98
C ASP A 239 17.04 27.29 -17.25
N ILE A 240 17.52 26.05 -17.36
CA ILE A 240 18.43 25.62 -18.42
C ILE A 240 17.74 25.64 -19.78
N GLU A 241 16.40 25.52 -19.85
CA GLU A 241 15.68 25.55 -21.13
C GLU A 241 15.80 26.91 -21.84
N GLN A 242 16.06 27.99 -21.10
CA GLN A 242 16.19 29.33 -21.65
C GLN A 242 17.65 29.84 -21.70
N ASP A 243 18.60 29.12 -21.09
CA ASP A 243 20.02 29.48 -21.06
C ASP A 243 20.86 28.59 -21.99
N HIS A 244 20.94 29.00 -23.26
CA HIS A 244 21.72 28.30 -24.28
C HIS A 244 23.21 28.21 -23.93
N GLN A 245 23.78 29.20 -23.25
CA GLN A 245 25.19 29.18 -22.86
C GLN A 245 25.43 28.17 -21.73
N ALA A 246 24.50 28.04 -20.80
CA ALA A 246 24.55 26.99 -19.78
C ALA A 246 24.46 25.59 -20.41
N ILE A 247 23.55 25.36 -21.37
CA ILE A 247 23.44 24.09 -22.11
C ILE A 247 24.76 23.76 -22.82
N GLU A 248 25.33 24.71 -23.58
CA GLU A 248 26.57 24.51 -24.32
C GLU A 248 27.76 24.21 -23.39
N SER A 249 27.83 24.90 -22.26
CA SER A 249 28.88 24.65 -21.26
C SER A 249 28.75 23.25 -20.65
N LEU A 250 27.53 22.79 -20.35
CA LEU A 250 27.26 21.49 -19.74
C LEU A 250 27.45 20.34 -20.73
N LEU A 251 27.19 20.56 -22.03
CA LEU A 251 27.42 19.59 -23.10
C LEU A 251 28.86 19.61 -23.65
N SER A 252 29.71 20.50 -23.14
CA SER A 252 31.11 20.57 -23.52
C SER A 252 31.80 19.20 -23.42
N PRO A 253 32.65 18.81 -24.38
CA PRO A 253 33.36 17.53 -24.35
C PRO A 253 34.16 17.28 -23.06
N LYS A 254 34.53 18.36 -22.35
CA LYS A 254 35.23 18.33 -21.07
C LYS A 254 34.39 17.78 -19.91
N ASN A 255 33.06 17.78 -20.05
CA ASN A 255 32.09 17.31 -19.06
C ASN A 255 31.47 15.96 -19.45
N LEU A 256 32.03 15.29 -20.47
CA LEU A 256 31.59 13.94 -20.83
C LEU A 256 32.05 12.94 -19.76
N PRO A 257 31.18 12.04 -19.30
CA PRO A 257 31.57 11.05 -18.31
C PRO A 257 32.54 10.03 -18.89
N ASP A 258 33.61 9.73 -18.14
CA ASP A 258 34.68 8.80 -18.51
C ASP A 258 34.18 7.36 -18.80
N GLY A 259 33.00 7.00 -18.29
CA GLY A 259 32.36 5.69 -18.46
C GLY A 259 31.47 5.54 -19.71
N ARG A 260 31.50 6.47 -20.67
CA ARG A 260 30.61 6.42 -21.85
C ARG A 260 30.98 5.25 -22.79
N TRP A 261 30.20 4.16 -22.72
CA TRP A 261 30.37 3.01 -23.63
C TRP A 261 29.93 3.36 -25.07
N PRO A 262 30.62 2.89 -26.13
CA PRO A 262 30.19 3.11 -27.50
C PRO A 262 28.84 2.41 -27.74
N SER A 263 27.77 3.18 -27.99
CA SER A 263 26.43 2.65 -28.27
C SER A 263 25.97 3.00 -29.69
N ARG A 264 25.02 2.20 -30.22
CA ARG A 264 24.34 2.49 -31.49
C ARG A 264 23.60 3.83 -31.39
N ILE A 265 23.47 4.54 -32.51
CA ILE A 265 22.88 5.90 -32.60
C ILE A 265 21.47 5.95 -31.98
N ASP A 266 20.75 4.83 -32.07
CA ASP A 266 19.37 4.65 -31.58
C ASP A 266 19.26 4.60 -30.04
N HIS A 267 20.38 4.50 -29.32
CA HIS A 267 20.46 4.51 -27.85
C HIS A 267 21.12 5.78 -27.31
N ARG A 268 21.17 6.86 -28.10
CA ARG A 268 21.71 8.15 -27.64
C ARG A 268 20.72 8.80 -26.68
N LEU A 269 21.24 9.27 -25.54
CA LEU A 269 20.51 10.14 -24.65
C LEU A 269 20.07 11.39 -25.43
N SER A 270 18.85 11.85 -25.19
CA SER A 270 18.41 13.15 -25.69
C SER A 270 19.27 14.27 -25.12
N LEU A 271 19.30 15.42 -25.78
CA LEU A 271 20.13 16.57 -25.37
C LEU A 271 19.99 16.89 -23.87
N MET A 272 18.74 16.97 -23.40
CA MET A 272 18.41 17.27 -22.00
C MET A 272 18.75 16.12 -21.04
N GLN A 273 18.69 14.86 -21.50
CA GLN A 273 19.15 13.73 -20.69
C GLN A 273 20.68 13.75 -20.52
N GLN A 274 21.43 14.14 -21.55
CA GLN A 274 22.88 14.30 -21.45
C GLN A 274 23.28 15.47 -20.55
N VAL A 275 22.55 16.60 -20.63
CA VAL A 275 22.70 17.73 -19.70
C VAL A 275 22.47 17.28 -18.26
N ALA A 276 21.39 16.54 -17.98
CA ALA A 276 21.10 16.01 -16.66
C ALA A 276 22.20 15.07 -16.12
N VAL A 277 22.69 14.16 -16.96
CA VAL A 277 23.79 13.26 -16.58
C VAL A 277 25.07 14.04 -16.25
N ASN A 278 25.43 15.01 -17.08
CA ASN A 278 26.63 15.80 -16.85
C ASN A 278 26.51 16.64 -15.57
N GLN A 279 25.32 17.18 -15.27
CA GLN A 279 25.06 17.88 -14.01
C GLN A 279 25.13 16.97 -12.78
N ILE A 280 24.56 15.76 -12.84
CA ILE A 280 24.60 14.81 -11.73
C ILE A 280 26.04 14.35 -11.45
N ILE A 281 26.86 14.19 -12.50
CA ILE A 281 28.23 13.68 -12.38
C ILE A 281 29.21 14.78 -11.93
N HIS A 282 29.01 16.03 -12.33
CA HIS A 282 29.96 17.13 -12.08
C HIS A 282 29.47 18.13 -11.03
N GLY A 283 28.23 18.04 -10.56
CA GLY A 283 27.73 18.92 -9.51
C GLY A 283 28.08 18.42 -8.10
N ASP A 284 28.11 19.35 -7.16
CA ASP A 284 28.37 19.09 -5.74
C ASP A 284 27.10 19.04 -4.86
N GLY A 285 25.92 19.07 -5.48
CA GLY A 285 24.62 19.08 -4.80
C GLY A 285 24.14 17.68 -4.40
N PRO A 286 23.46 17.52 -3.24
CA PRO A 286 22.89 16.23 -2.82
C PRO A 286 21.54 15.91 -3.49
N VAL A 287 20.89 16.88 -4.14
CA VAL A 287 19.60 16.75 -4.84
C VAL A 287 19.63 17.54 -6.15
N TYR A 288 19.21 16.91 -7.25
CA TYR A 288 19.07 17.55 -8.57
C TYR A 288 17.63 17.38 -9.06
N SER A 289 17.03 18.47 -9.56
CA SER A 289 15.74 18.42 -10.24
C SER A 289 15.98 18.55 -11.74
N VAL A 290 15.35 17.68 -12.52
CA VAL A 290 15.42 17.69 -13.99
C VAL A 290 14.01 17.80 -14.54
N ASN A 291 13.69 18.97 -15.11
CA ASN A 291 12.51 19.15 -15.94
C ASN A 291 12.94 18.98 -17.40
N GLY A 292 12.18 18.20 -18.16
CA GLY A 292 12.36 18.06 -19.60
C GLY A 292 11.10 18.56 -20.30
N PRO A 293 11.22 19.18 -21.50
CA PRO A 293 10.07 19.71 -22.20
C PRO A 293 9.09 18.60 -22.59
N PRO A 294 7.79 18.91 -22.75
CA PRO A 294 6.78 17.92 -23.16
C PRO A 294 7.22 17.22 -24.44
N GLY A 295 7.34 15.89 -24.41
CA GLY A 295 7.75 15.08 -25.57
C GLY A 295 9.19 14.55 -25.55
N THR A 296 10.01 14.84 -24.54
CA THR A 296 11.41 14.35 -24.45
C THR A 296 11.59 12.94 -23.86
N GLY A 297 10.56 12.09 -23.92
CA GLY A 297 10.70 10.65 -23.66
C GLY A 297 10.65 10.23 -22.18
N LYS A 298 9.60 10.62 -21.45
CA LYS A 298 9.19 9.92 -20.20
C LYS A 298 8.43 8.61 -20.47
N THR A 299 8.32 8.20 -21.73
CA THR A 299 7.67 6.95 -22.16
C THR A 299 8.75 5.94 -22.52
N PRO A 300 8.78 4.74 -21.91
CA PRO A 300 9.49 3.61 -22.49
C PRO A 300 8.71 3.20 -23.75
N SER A 301 9.27 3.47 -24.92
CA SER A 301 8.84 2.83 -26.16
C SER A 301 9.28 1.37 -26.12
N HIS A 302 8.30 0.48 -26.27
CA HIS A 302 8.46 -0.96 -26.52
C HIS A 302 9.40 -1.27 -27.71
#